data_AF-A0A353YFJ2-F1
#
_entry.id   AF-A0A353YFJ2-F1
#
_cell.length_a   1.000
_cell.length_b   1.000
_cell.length_c   1.000
_cell.angle_alpha   90.00
_cell.angle_beta   90.00
_cell.angle_gamma   90.00
#
_symmetry.space_group_name_H-M   'P 1'
#
loop_
_entity.id
_entity.type
_entity.pdbx_description
1 polymer ?
#
loop_
_entity_poly.entity_id
_entity_poly.type
_entity_poly.pdbx_seq_one_letter_code
_entity_poly.pdbx_strand_id
1 'polypeptide(L)'
;MILCRLDRSLFVAQATAIAVALCVCGPVLAGDQPSPADEPSPAADAATVASEPKSGKEFSEEDVDKAVEATIAERSKDGAFVFHDPKLDADLNLVFEQVKIVRGMEGYGWFANVIFHDKDEAKKQYAIDFWFKPDGDKLTLMDIRVQKGPQQEGDGWIMITRMPVAWWWLPVQEHPGDMEVTRAWQVMGAIHKYIATHKDANGALDIKDDKTGESIPLDFVEI
;
A
#
# COMPACT_ATOMS: atom_id res chain seq x y z
N MET A 1 -5.72 5.28 10.96
CA MET A 1 -5.50 6.52 11.71
C MET A 1 -4.32 7.21 11.06
N ILE A 2 -4.58 8.12 10.12
CA ILE A 2 -3.56 8.79 9.30
C ILE A 2 -2.95 9.90 10.17
N LEU A 3 -1.67 9.78 10.51
CA LEU A 3 -0.96 10.81 11.27
C LEU A 3 -0.13 11.66 10.29
N CYS A 4 -0.71 12.74 9.78
CA CYS A 4 0.03 13.79 9.07
C CYS A 4 0.75 14.68 10.10
N ARG A 5 2.06 14.89 9.95
CA ARG A 5 2.77 15.96 10.64
C ARG A 5 2.68 17.22 9.79
N LEU A 6 1.90 18.20 10.23
CA LEU A 6 1.94 19.56 9.70
C LEU A 6 3.03 20.35 10.44
N ASP A 7 3.93 20.98 9.70
CA ASP A 7 4.87 21.95 10.25
C ASP A 7 4.11 23.19 10.78
N ARG A 8 4.42 23.58 12.01
CA ARG A 8 3.56 24.43 12.84
C ARG A 8 4.17 25.82 12.96
N SER A 9 4.02 26.62 11.91
CA SER A 9 4.38 28.03 11.92
C SER A 9 3.15 28.90 11.64
N LEU A 10 2.76 29.66 12.68
CA LEU A 10 1.86 30.82 12.74
C LEU A 10 0.69 30.86 11.76
N PHE A 11 -0.56 30.79 12.25
CA PHE A 11 -1.57 31.83 11.98
C PHE A 11 -2.78 31.65 12.92
N VAL A 12 -3.08 32.72 13.66
CA VAL A 12 -4.28 32.92 14.47
C VAL A 12 -5.30 33.63 13.57
N ALA A 13 -6.48 33.05 13.33
CA ALA A 13 -7.67 33.81 12.92
C ALA A 13 -8.98 33.03 13.09
N GLN A 14 -9.75 33.48 14.09
CA GLN A 14 -11.21 33.59 14.21
C GLN A 14 -12.16 32.57 13.58
N ALA A 15 -12.92 31.91 14.47
CA ALA A 15 -14.14 31.18 14.20
C ALA A 15 -15.33 32.13 13.92
N THR A 16 -16.15 31.80 12.93
CA THR A 16 -17.53 32.31 12.81
C THR A 16 -18.45 31.14 12.54
N ALA A 17 -19.37 30.88 13.47
CA ALA A 17 -20.43 29.90 13.35
C ALA A 17 -21.65 30.53 12.64
N ILE A 18 -22.21 29.83 11.66
CA ILE A 18 -23.56 30.10 11.15
C ILE A 18 -24.39 28.86 11.43
N ALA A 19 -25.30 28.99 12.40
CA ALA A 19 -26.37 28.05 12.65
C ALA A 19 -27.56 28.41 11.76
N VAL A 20 -28.13 27.43 11.07
CA VAL A 20 -29.50 27.50 10.56
C VAL A 20 -30.24 26.26 11.03
N ALA A 21 -31.41 26.51 11.58
CA ALA A 21 -32.26 25.57 12.28
C ALA A 21 -33.55 25.28 11.49
N LEU A 22 -34.19 24.16 11.89
CA LEU A 22 -35.64 23.85 11.87
C LEU A 22 -36.31 23.43 10.56
N CYS A 23 -36.90 22.21 10.55
CA CYS A 23 -38.35 21.93 10.72
C CYS A 23 -38.60 20.41 10.45
N VAL A 24 -38.92 19.52 11.41
CA VAL A 24 -40.19 19.20 12.14
C VAL A 24 -41.27 18.46 11.32
N CYS A 25 -41.84 17.41 11.96
CA CYS A 25 -43.01 16.54 11.64
C CYS A 25 -42.72 15.36 10.68
N GLY A 26 -43.02 14.09 10.94
CA GLY A 26 -44.01 13.41 11.80
C GLY A 26 -44.67 12.28 10.97
N PRO A 27 -45.04 11.11 11.53
CA PRO A 27 -45.16 9.84 10.81
C PRO A 27 -46.51 9.65 10.09
N VAL A 28 -46.53 8.86 9.01
CA VAL A 28 -47.76 8.34 8.38
C VAL A 28 -47.74 6.82 8.38
N LEU A 29 -48.93 6.29 8.68
CA LEU A 29 -49.30 4.97 9.14
C LEU A 29 -49.28 3.89 8.06
N ALA A 30 -49.14 2.65 8.55
CA ALA A 30 -49.37 1.41 7.84
C ALA A 30 -50.78 1.35 7.23
N GLY A 31 -50.84 0.97 5.95
CA GLY A 31 -52.05 0.59 5.23
C GLY A 31 -51.72 -0.61 4.36
N ASP A 32 -52.40 -1.71 4.67
CA ASP A 32 -52.42 -3.02 4.02
C ASP A 32 -52.83 -2.91 2.54
N GLN A 33 -52.05 -3.45 1.60
CA GLN A 33 -52.53 -3.88 0.28
C GLN A 33 -51.57 -4.88 -0.40
N PRO A 34 -52.10 -5.76 -1.27
CA PRO A 34 -51.64 -7.14 -1.45
C PRO A 34 -50.58 -7.33 -2.53
N SER A 35 -49.85 -8.45 -2.46
CA SER A 35 -48.98 -8.93 -3.54
C SER A 35 -49.75 -9.17 -4.84
N PRO A 36 -49.20 -8.73 -5.99
CA PRO A 36 -49.34 -9.41 -7.26
C PRO A 36 -48.04 -10.14 -7.62
N ALA A 37 -48.23 -11.35 -8.14
CA ALA A 37 -47.23 -12.21 -8.71
C ALA A 37 -46.62 -11.67 -10.01
N ASP A 38 -45.41 -12.17 -10.29
CA ASP A 38 -44.79 -12.39 -11.61
C ASP A 38 -45.00 -11.35 -12.71
N GLU A 39 -44.01 -10.45 -12.86
CA GLU A 39 -43.62 -9.90 -14.15
C GLU A 39 -42.10 -10.05 -14.35
N PRO A 40 -41.64 -10.39 -15.58
CA PRO A 40 -40.24 -10.67 -15.84
C PRO A 40 -39.39 -9.40 -15.87
N SER A 41 -38.32 -9.38 -15.08
CA SER A 41 -37.31 -8.31 -15.10
C SER A 41 -36.66 -8.22 -16.48
N PRO A 42 -36.52 -7.03 -17.08
CA PRO A 42 -35.76 -6.87 -18.32
C PRO A 42 -34.28 -7.18 -18.03
N ALA A 43 -33.67 -7.94 -18.94
CA ALA A 43 -32.25 -8.23 -18.96
C ALA A 43 -31.46 -6.91 -18.95
N ALA A 44 -30.77 -6.64 -17.84
CA ALA A 44 -29.70 -5.67 -17.84
C ALA A 44 -28.52 -6.33 -18.54
N ASP A 45 -28.12 -5.76 -19.68
CA ASP A 45 -26.87 -6.05 -20.36
C ASP A 45 -25.74 -6.06 -19.33
N ALA A 46 -25.20 -7.25 -19.09
CA ALA A 46 -23.93 -7.41 -18.40
C ALA A 46 -22.88 -6.69 -19.24
N ALA A 47 -22.56 -5.46 -18.85
CA ALA A 47 -21.36 -4.80 -19.34
C ALA A 47 -20.17 -5.65 -18.87
N THR A 48 -19.68 -6.50 -19.76
CA THR A 48 -18.39 -7.17 -19.67
C THR A 48 -17.37 -6.10 -19.30
N VAL A 49 -16.95 -6.07 -18.04
CA VAL A 49 -15.76 -5.33 -17.64
C VAL A 49 -14.62 -6.07 -18.33
N ALA A 50 -14.14 -5.48 -19.42
CA ALA A 50 -13.01 -6.00 -20.16
C ALA A 50 -11.83 -6.10 -19.19
N SER A 51 -11.41 -7.32 -18.89
CA SER A 51 -10.08 -7.57 -18.35
C SER A 51 -9.08 -7.00 -19.35
N GLU A 52 -8.18 -6.13 -18.87
CA GLU A 52 -7.06 -5.67 -19.68
C GLU A 52 -6.36 -6.91 -20.28
N PRO A 53 -6.05 -6.93 -21.58
CA PRO A 53 -5.40 -8.08 -22.19
C PRO A 53 -4.09 -8.37 -21.45
N LYS A 54 -3.91 -9.62 -21.00
CA LYS A 54 -2.62 -10.14 -20.50
C LYS A 54 -1.61 -10.18 -21.67
N SER A 55 -1.11 -9.02 -22.09
CA SER A 55 -0.01 -8.92 -23.05
C SER A 55 1.27 -8.59 -22.29
N GLY A 56 1.98 -9.62 -21.84
CA GLY A 56 3.27 -9.51 -21.16
C GLY A 56 3.79 -10.87 -20.74
N LYS A 57 5.10 -10.98 -20.57
CA LYS A 57 5.76 -12.17 -20.02
C LYS A 57 5.11 -12.60 -18.69
N GLU A 58 4.83 -13.89 -18.53
CA GLU A 58 4.56 -14.47 -17.21
C GLU A 58 5.86 -14.59 -16.42
N PHE A 59 5.85 -14.09 -15.18
CA PHE A 59 7.00 -14.12 -14.29
C PHE A 59 6.94 -15.28 -13.32
N SER A 60 8.11 -15.82 -12.99
CA SER A 60 8.31 -16.86 -11.98
C SER A 60 8.87 -16.28 -10.68
N GLU A 61 8.90 -17.08 -9.60
CA GLU A 61 9.59 -16.70 -8.37
C GLU A 61 11.08 -16.42 -8.61
N GLU A 62 11.73 -17.18 -9.49
CA GLU A 62 13.13 -17.00 -9.86
C GLU A 62 13.37 -15.65 -10.57
N ASP A 63 12.42 -15.18 -11.39
CA ASP A 63 12.52 -13.85 -11.98
C ASP A 63 12.44 -12.74 -10.91
N VAL A 64 11.65 -12.94 -9.86
CA VAL A 64 11.52 -12.00 -8.74
C VAL A 64 12.80 -12.02 -7.89
N ASP A 65 13.38 -13.18 -7.61
CA ASP A 65 14.66 -13.30 -6.92
C ASP A 65 15.75 -12.52 -7.65
N LYS A 66 15.85 -12.68 -8.97
CA LYS A 66 16.78 -11.93 -9.82
C LYS A 66 16.51 -10.42 -9.78
N ALA A 67 15.24 -10.00 -9.75
CA ALA A 67 14.88 -8.59 -9.66
C ALA A 67 15.25 -7.99 -8.29
N VAL A 68 15.12 -8.77 -7.21
CA VAL A 68 15.60 -8.40 -5.87
C VAL A 68 17.12 -8.24 -5.87
N GLU A 69 17.87 -9.23 -6.35
CA GLU A 69 19.33 -9.18 -6.42
C GLU A 69 19.82 -7.99 -7.25
N ALA A 70 19.20 -7.73 -8.39
CA ALA A 70 19.51 -6.58 -9.23
C ALA A 70 19.26 -5.25 -8.50
N THR A 71 18.12 -5.12 -7.81
CA THR A 71 17.79 -3.94 -7.01
C THR A 71 18.81 -3.73 -5.88
N ILE A 72 19.18 -4.81 -5.18
CA ILE A 72 20.17 -4.77 -4.11
C ILE A 72 21.52 -4.32 -4.67
N ALA A 73 21.97 -4.90 -5.78
CA ALA A 73 23.24 -4.55 -6.40
C ALA A 73 23.27 -3.10 -6.87
N GLU A 74 22.20 -2.61 -7.50
CA GLU A 74 22.07 -1.22 -7.96
C GLU A 74 22.16 -0.21 -6.82
N ARG A 75 21.53 -0.50 -5.68
CA ARG A 75 21.46 0.40 -4.52
C ARG A 75 22.53 0.12 -3.45
N SER A 76 23.45 -0.79 -3.73
CA SER A 76 24.53 -1.11 -2.81
C SER A 76 25.67 -0.10 -2.94
N LYS A 77 26.17 0.35 -1.80
CA LYS A 77 27.36 1.20 -1.68
C LYS A 77 28.27 0.65 -0.60
N ASP A 78 29.57 0.60 -0.88
CA ASP A 78 30.58 0.13 0.09
C ASP A 78 30.26 -1.25 0.69
N GLY A 79 29.72 -2.16 -0.13
CA GLY A 79 29.38 -3.53 0.25
C GLY A 79 28.08 -3.70 1.04
N ALA A 80 27.26 -2.66 1.17
CA ALA A 80 25.96 -2.73 1.84
C ALA A 80 24.84 -2.13 0.97
N PHE A 81 23.68 -2.77 0.98
CA PHE A 81 22.44 -2.23 0.42
C PHE A 81 22.02 -1.00 1.24
N VAL A 82 21.94 0.16 0.58
CA VAL A 82 21.49 1.40 1.21
C VAL A 82 20.00 1.56 0.99
N PHE A 83 19.23 1.53 2.06
CA PHE A 83 17.79 1.71 2.03
C PHE A 83 17.35 2.80 2.99
N HIS A 84 16.78 3.87 2.47
CA HIS A 84 16.15 4.90 3.27
C HIS A 84 14.82 4.40 3.84
N ASP A 85 14.74 4.27 5.17
CA ASP A 85 13.56 3.80 5.89
C ASP A 85 12.66 4.99 6.26
N PRO A 86 11.52 5.19 5.56
CA PRO A 86 10.69 6.39 5.77
C PRO A 86 10.06 6.46 7.16
N LYS A 87 9.91 5.32 7.87
CA LYS A 87 9.38 5.31 9.24
C LYS A 87 10.39 5.84 10.26
N LEU A 88 11.68 5.58 10.03
CA LEU A 88 12.76 6.06 10.88
C LEU A 88 13.36 7.38 10.37
N ASP A 89 13.08 7.74 9.12
CA ASP A 89 13.72 8.84 8.40
C ASP A 89 15.26 8.71 8.45
N ALA A 90 15.75 7.51 8.08
CA ALA A 90 17.16 7.17 8.19
C ALA A 90 17.59 6.14 7.15
N ASP A 91 18.84 6.26 6.69
CA ASP A 91 19.46 5.28 5.81
C ASP A 91 19.93 4.05 6.61
N LEU A 92 19.39 2.89 6.25
CA LEU A 92 19.83 1.59 6.73
C LEU A 92 20.92 1.07 5.79
N ASN A 93 22.04 0.63 6.36
CA ASN A 93 23.14 0.00 5.63
C ASN A 93 23.09 -1.50 5.92
N LEU A 94 22.62 -2.27 4.93
CA LEU A 94 22.16 -3.63 5.14
C LEU A 94 22.98 -4.63 4.34
N VAL A 95 23.31 -5.76 4.95
CA VAL A 95 23.95 -6.89 4.29
C VAL A 95 22.89 -7.94 3.99
N PHE A 96 22.77 -8.32 2.72
CA PHE A 96 21.83 -9.34 2.27
C PHE A 96 22.19 -10.71 2.86
N GLU A 97 21.19 -11.43 3.38
CA GLU A 97 21.34 -12.81 3.81
C GLU A 97 20.65 -13.78 2.85
N GLN A 98 19.35 -13.59 2.63
CA GLN A 98 18.54 -14.50 1.81
C GLN A 98 17.19 -13.89 1.43
N VAL A 99 16.64 -14.35 0.31
CA VAL A 99 15.19 -14.24 0.07
C VAL A 99 14.50 -15.36 0.85
N LYS A 100 13.57 -15.00 1.75
CA LYS A 100 12.88 -15.96 2.61
C LYS A 100 11.64 -16.55 1.95
N ILE A 101 10.85 -15.70 1.31
CA ILE A 101 9.59 -16.06 0.65
C ILE A 101 9.40 -15.14 -0.55
N VAL A 102 8.96 -15.70 -1.68
CA VAL A 102 8.36 -14.95 -2.79
C VAL A 102 6.89 -15.37 -2.90
N ARG A 103 5.99 -14.41 -3.15
CA ARG A 103 4.57 -14.68 -3.38
C ARG A 103 4.01 -13.83 -4.50
N GLY A 104 3.33 -14.49 -5.43
CA GLY A 104 2.50 -13.84 -6.43
C GLY A 104 1.13 -13.47 -5.87
N MET A 105 0.60 -12.33 -6.30
CA MET A 105 -0.75 -11.86 -6.08
C MET A 105 -1.38 -11.56 -7.44
N GLU A 106 -2.30 -12.41 -7.89
CA GLU A 106 -2.91 -12.28 -9.20
C GLU A 106 -3.53 -10.90 -9.41
N GLY A 107 -3.10 -10.18 -10.46
CA GLY A 107 -3.53 -8.81 -10.77
C GLY A 107 -2.73 -7.68 -10.09
N TYR A 108 -1.93 -8.01 -9.07
CA TYR A 108 -1.28 -7.02 -8.18
C TYR A 108 0.22 -7.19 -8.06
N GLY A 109 0.78 -8.23 -8.68
CA GLY A 109 2.21 -8.41 -8.85
C GLY A 109 2.79 -9.44 -7.89
N TRP A 110 3.99 -9.19 -7.43
CA TRP A 110 4.79 -10.11 -6.63
C TRP A 110 5.37 -9.38 -5.44
N PHE A 111 5.48 -10.05 -4.30
CA PHE A 111 6.33 -9.54 -3.23
C PHE A 111 7.33 -10.58 -2.76
N ALA A 112 8.54 -10.14 -2.47
CA ALA A 112 9.62 -10.93 -1.89
C ALA A 112 9.93 -10.42 -0.49
N ASN A 113 9.90 -11.30 0.51
CA ASN A 113 10.36 -11.00 1.85
C ASN A 113 11.83 -11.42 1.97
N VAL A 114 12.70 -10.45 2.22
CA VAL A 114 14.15 -10.61 2.17
C VAL A 114 14.73 -10.33 3.55
N ILE A 115 15.65 -11.19 3.99
CA ILE A 115 16.34 -11.05 5.27
C ILE A 115 17.67 -10.34 5.06
N PHE A 116 17.90 -9.34 5.89
CA PHE A 116 19.15 -8.61 5.98
C PHE A 116 19.61 -8.55 7.44
N HIS A 117 20.88 -8.22 7.65
CA HIS A 117 21.35 -7.66 8.91
C HIS A 117 21.98 -6.28 8.73
N ASP A 118 22.03 -5.52 9.82
CA ASP A 118 22.79 -4.27 9.91
C ASP A 118 24.28 -4.51 9.67
N LYS A 119 24.91 -3.67 8.84
CA LYS A 119 26.33 -3.81 8.46
C LYS A 119 27.27 -3.86 9.67
N ASP A 120 26.97 -3.13 10.74
CA ASP A 120 27.86 -2.98 11.88
C ASP A 120 27.49 -3.90 13.05
N GLU A 121 26.28 -4.45 13.07
CA GLU A 121 25.80 -5.38 14.09
C GLU A 121 24.94 -6.49 13.46
N ALA A 122 25.56 -7.63 13.12
CA ALA A 122 24.89 -8.73 12.45
C ALA A 122 23.70 -9.32 13.23
N LYS A 123 23.62 -9.13 14.56
CA LYS A 123 22.45 -9.56 15.35
C LYS A 123 21.20 -8.71 15.09
N LYS A 124 21.35 -7.49 14.57
CA LYS A 124 20.24 -6.62 14.17
C LYS A 124 19.72 -7.04 12.80
N GLN A 125 18.85 -8.04 12.80
CA GLN A 125 18.21 -8.52 11.58
C GLN A 125 16.97 -7.70 11.22
N TYR A 126 16.71 -7.62 9.91
CA TYR A 126 15.55 -7.00 9.30
C TYR A 126 14.89 -8.00 8.36
N ALA A 127 13.56 -7.96 8.27
CA ALA A 127 12.82 -8.54 7.15
C ALA A 127 12.21 -7.41 6.34
N ILE A 128 12.60 -7.30 5.08
CA ILE A 128 12.23 -6.21 4.18
C ILE A 128 11.51 -6.80 2.98
N ASP A 129 10.35 -6.24 2.68
CA ASP A 129 9.55 -6.62 1.52
C ASP A 129 9.94 -5.79 0.31
N PHE A 130 10.07 -6.43 -0.83
CA PHE A 130 10.19 -5.80 -2.15
C PHE A 130 8.92 -6.14 -2.91
N TRP A 131 8.15 -5.12 -3.30
CA TRP A 131 6.94 -5.31 -4.10
C TRP A 131 7.21 -4.93 -5.55
N PHE A 132 6.95 -5.86 -6.46
CA PHE A 132 7.13 -5.71 -7.89
C PHE A 132 5.80 -5.87 -8.62
N LYS A 133 5.66 -5.18 -9.76
CA LYS A 133 4.53 -5.36 -10.67
C LYS A 133 5.04 -5.67 -12.08
N PRO A 134 4.44 -6.66 -12.77
CA PRO A 134 4.64 -6.84 -14.20
C PRO A 134 4.25 -5.58 -14.98
N ASP A 135 5.15 -5.12 -15.83
CA ASP A 135 4.94 -4.06 -16.81
C ASP A 135 5.49 -4.52 -18.17
N GLY A 136 4.60 -5.09 -18.99
CA GLY A 136 4.97 -5.83 -20.20
C GLY A 136 5.93 -6.98 -19.88
N ASP A 137 7.16 -6.87 -20.37
CA ASP A 137 8.22 -7.88 -20.20
C ASP A 137 9.18 -7.58 -19.04
N LYS A 138 8.84 -6.62 -18.16
CA LYS A 138 9.66 -6.23 -17.00
C LYS A 138 8.94 -6.42 -15.67
N LEU A 139 9.71 -6.71 -14.62
CA LEU A 139 9.27 -6.55 -13.23
C LEU A 139 9.68 -5.15 -12.77
N THR A 140 8.71 -4.27 -12.60
CA THR A 140 8.93 -2.92 -12.09
C THR A 140 8.85 -2.95 -10.57
N LEU A 141 9.92 -2.50 -9.91
CA LEU A 141 9.91 -2.31 -8.46
C LEU A 141 8.97 -1.16 -8.11
N MET A 142 7.96 -1.46 -7.30
CA MET A 142 6.94 -0.52 -6.90
C MET A 142 7.23 0.08 -5.52
N ASP A 143 7.66 -0.77 -4.57
CA ASP A 143 7.92 -0.36 -3.20
C ASP A 143 8.92 -1.28 -2.48
N ILE A 144 9.60 -0.74 -1.46
CA ILE A 144 10.44 -1.50 -0.51
C ILE A 144 10.05 -1.07 0.90
N ARG A 145 9.73 -2.03 1.78
CA ARG A 145 9.25 -1.72 3.13
C ARG A 145 9.75 -2.68 4.19
N VAL A 146 10.10 -2.16 5.35
CA VAL A 146 10.47 -2.98 6.51
C VAL A 146 9.23 -3.64 7.12
N GLN A 147 9.13 -4.97 7.01
CA GLN A 147 8.10 -5.77 7.69
C GLN A 147 8.47 -6.04 9.14
N LYS A 148 9.74 -6.41 9.39
CA LYS A 148 10.29 -6.59 10.73
C LYS A 148 11.60 -5.83 10.88
N GLY A 149 11.72 -5.11 11.99
CA GLY A 149 12.97 -4.46 12.38
C GLY A 149 13.51 -5.03 13.69
N PRO A 150 14.77 -4.76 14.01
CA PRO A 150 15.40 -5.21 15.24
C PRO A 150 14.89 -4.40 16.44
N GLN A 151 14.60 -5.09 17.53
CA GLN A 151 14.37 -4.51 18.85
C GLN A 151 15.32 -5.16 19.85
N GLN A 152 15.95 -4.32 20.68
CA GLN A 152 16.85 -4.79 21.72
C GLN A 152 16.03 -5.42 22.85
N GLU A 153 16.43 -6.61 23.28
CA GLU A 153 15.86 -7.33 24.42
C GLU A 153 17.00 -7.90 25.27
N GLY A 154 17.23 -7.27 26.43
CA GLY A 154 18.42 -7.55 27.25
C GLY A 154 19.72 -7.31 26.47
N ASP A 155 20.60 -8.30 26.47
CA ASP A 155 21.88 -8.29 25.73
C ASP A 155 21.74 -8.78 24.26
N GLY A 156 20.51 -9.04 23.81
CA GLY A 156 20.19 -9.58 22.49
C GLY A 156 19.31 -8.67 21.63
N TRP A 157 19.04 -9.16 20.42
CA TRP A 157 18.15 -8.51 19.45
C TRP A 157 17.14 -9.53 18.96
N ILE A 158 15.89 -9.08 18.80
CA ILE A 158 14.82 -9.85 18.18
C ILE A 158 14.22 -9.06 17.01
N MET A 159 13.72 -9.76 16.01
CA MET A 159 12.93 -9.14 14.93
C MET A 159 11.48 -8.96 15.38
N ILE A 160 11.03 -7.72 15.48
CA ILE A 160 9.63 -7.38 15.78
C ILE A 160 8.90 -6.88 14.54
N THR A 161 7.66 -7.30 14.37
CA THR A 161 6.80 -6.82 13.28
C THR A 161 6.55 -5.33 13.45
N ARG A 162 6.83 -4.57 12.40
CA ARG A 162 6.49 -3.15 12.36
C ARG A 162 5.04 -3.00 11.95
N MET A 163 4.26 -2.36 12.82
CA MET A 163 2.88 -2.00 12.52
C MET A 163 2.83 -0.61 11.87
N PRO A 164 1.87 -0.38 10.95
CA PRO A 164 0.99 -1.37 10.34
C PRO A 164 1.75 -2.29 9.38
N VAL A 165 1.34 -3.55 9.28
CA VAL A 165 1.87 -4.47 8.26
C VAL A 165 1.38 -4.01 6.89
N ALA A 166 2.24 -4.10 5.87
CA ALA A 166 1.84 -3.79 4.51
C ALA A 166 0.66 -4.66 4.06
N TRP A 167 -0.22 -4.07 3.24
CA TRP A 167 -1.48 -4.70 2.85
C TRP A 167 -1.31 -6.04 2.14
N TRP A 168 -0.18 -6.29 1.47
CA TRP A 168 0.11 -7.57 0.80
C TRP A 168 0.33 -8.74 1.76
N TRP A 169 0.45 -8.49 3.07
CA TRP A 169 0.42 -9.52 4.12
C TRP A 169 -0.97 -9.78 4.70
N LEU A 170 -1.95 -8.91 4.45
CA LEU A 170 -3.33 -9.07 4.91
C LEU A 170 -4.14 -10.19 4.23
N PRO A 171 -3.83 -10.72 3.02
CA PRO A 171 -4.62 -11.76 2.34
C PRO A 171 -4.73 -13.13 3.02
N VAL A 172 -4.46 -13.25 4.32
CA VAL A 172 -4.63 -14.50 5.09
C VAL A 172 -6.02 -14.61 5.73
N GLN A 173 -6.81 -13.52 5.83
CA GLN A 173 -8.12 -13.54 6.51
C GLN A 173 -9.33 -13.40 5.58
N GLU A 174 -9.14 -12.90 4.35
CA GLU A 174 -10.21 -12.88 3.35
C GLU A 174 -10.14 -14.18 2.54
N HIS A 175 -10.91 -15.19 2.94
CA HIS A 175 -11.45 -16.18 2.01
C HIS A 175 -12.77 -15.63 1.46
N PRO A 176 -12.79 -14.89 0.34
CA PRO A 176 -14.05 -14.59 -0.31
C PRO A 176 -14.34 -15.76 -1.25
N GLY A 177 -15.45 -16.46 -0.99
CA GLY A 177 -16.18 -17.13 -2.06
C GLY A 177 -16.59 -16.13 -3.15
N ASP A 178 -17.18 -16.65 -4.22
CA ASP A 178 -17.44 -16.01 -5.52
C ASP A 178 -18.40 -14.79 -5.48
N MET A 179 -18.06 -13.73 -4.75
CA MET A 179 -18.80 -12.47 -4.73
C MET A 179 -17.95 -11.35 -5.31
N GLU A 180 -18.52 -10.68 -6.31
CA GLU A 180 -17.99 -9.60 -7.13
C GLU A 180 -17.90 -8.26 -6.36
N VAL A 181 -17.19 -8.27 -5.23
CA VAL A 181 -16.80 -7.05 -4.52
C VAL A 181 -15.30 -6.89 -4.71
N THR A 182 -14.87 -5.75 -5.27
CA THR A 182 -13.44 -5.42 -5.38
C THR A 182 -12.79 -5.59 -4.00
N ARG A 183 -11.90 -6.58 -3.87
CA ARG A 183 -11.36 -6.96 -2.56
C ARG A 183 -10.53 -5.81 -2.00
N ALA A 184 -10.40 -5.68 -0.68
CA ALA A 184 -9.71 -4.53 -0.08
C ALA A 184 -8.28 -4.36 -0.61
N TRP A 185 -7.56 -5.48 -0.80
CA TRP A 185 -6.22 -5.48 -1.37
C TRP A 185 -6.16 -5.00 -2.84
N GLN A 186 -7.27 -5.14 -3.57
CA GLN A 186 -7.37 -4.62 -4.93
C GLN A 186 -7.36 -3.10 -4.97
N VAL A 187 -8.10 -2.47 -4.06
CA VAL A 187 -8.11 -1.01 -3.89
C VAL A 187 -6.75 -0.53 -3.40
N MET A 188 -6.19 -1.20 -2.39
CA MET A 188 -4.88 -0.81 -1.81
C MET A 188 -3.76 -0.92 -2.83
N GLY A 189 -3.72 -1.99 -3.63
CA GLY A 189 -2.73 -2.15 -4.68
C GLY A 189 -2.86 -1.11 -5.81
N ALA A 190 -4.08 -0.66 -6.12
CA ALA A 190 -4.30 0.43 -7.06
C ALA A 190 -3.81 1.79 -6.51
N ILE A 191 -4.13 2.10 -5.25
CA ILE A 191 -3.64 3.32 -4.56
C ILE A 191 -2.10 3.31 -4.51
N HIS A 192 -1.50 2.18 -4.10
CA HIS A 192 -0.06 2.01 -4.08
C HIS A 192 0.59 2.18 -5.46
N LYS A 193 0.01 1.60 -6.51
CA LYS A 193 0.49 1.79 -7.87
C LYS A 193 0.44 3.27 -8.24
N TYR A 194 -0.68 3.95 -7.96
CA TYR A 194 -0.82 5.37 -8.26
C TYR A 194 0.27 6.20 -7.57
N ILE A 195 0.47 6.01 -6.27
CA ILE A 195 1.50 6.75 -5.52
C ILE A 195 2.90 6.47 -6.08
N ALA A 196 3.23 5.20 -6.32
CA ALA A 196 4.54 4.81 -6.83
C ALA A 196 4.88 5.43 -8.20
N THR A 197 3.88 5.68 -9.05
CA THR A 197 4.08 6.26 -10.39
C THR A 197 3.84 7.76 -10.49
N HIS A 198 3.39 8.42 -9.41
CA HIS A 198 3.05 9.86 -9.42
C HIS A 198 3.83 10.66 -8.36
N LYS A 199 4.62 10.01 -7.50
CA LYS A 199 5.53 10.71 -6.59
C LYS A 199 6.66 11.41 -7.36
N ASP A 200 7.15 12.51 -6.79
CA ASP A 200 8.26 13.30 -7.30
C ASP A 200 9.62 12.59 -7.07
N ALA A 201 10.71 13.26 -7.44
CA ALA A 201 12.06 12.73 -7.27
C ALA A 201 12.47 12.56 -5.79
N ASN A 202 11.84 13.28 -4.87
CA ASN A 202 12.07 13.20 -3.44
C ASN A 202 11.17 12.15 -2.76
N GLY A 203 10.17 11.62 -3.49
CA GLY A 203 9.22 10.63 -3.00
C GLY A 203 7.88 11.20 -2.53
N ALA A 204 7.69 12.52 -2.63
CA ALA A 204 6.46 13.20 -2.24
C ALA A 204 5.39 13.15 -3.35
N LEU A 205 4.12 13.03 -2.99
CA LEU A 205 3.01 13.21 -3.92
C LEU A 205 2.44 14.60 -3.78
N ASP A 206 2.48 15.38 -4.86
CA ASP A 206 1.88 16.70 -4.90
C ASP A 206 0.35 16.59 -4.98
N ILE A 207 -0.35 17.14 -3.99
CA ILE A 207 -1.80 17.30 -4.02
C ILE A 207 -2.14 18.78 -4.19
N LYS A 208 -2.95 19.09 -5.19
CA LYS A 208 -3.48 20.43 -5.40
C LYS A 208 -4.71 20.66 -4.52
N ASP A 209 -4.69 21.70 -3.70
CA ASP A 209 -5.86 22.17 -2.96
C ASP A 209 -6.77 22.96 -3.93
N ASP A 210 -7.96 22.44 -4.20
CA ASP A 210 -8.91 23.06 -5.12
C ASP A 210 -9.48 24.40 -4.63
N LYS A 211 -9.38 24.70 -3.33
CA LYS A 211 -9.87 25.96 -2.75
C LYS A 211 -8.84 27.07 -2.84
N THR A 212 -7.57 26.76 -2.59
CA THR A 212 -6.48 27.75 -2.58
C THR A 212 -5.69 27.77 -3.89
N GLY A 213 -5.73 26.67 -4.65
CA GLY A 213 -4.92 26.46 -5.84
C GLY A 213 -3.47 26.05 -5.55
N GLU A 214 -3.10 25.93 -4.27
CA GLU A 214 -1.74 25.59 -3.81
C GLU A 214 -1.46 24.08 -3.96
N SER A 215 -0.22 23.74 -4.30
CA SER A 215 0.25 22.34 -4.28
C SER A 215 0.93 22.05 -2.95
N ILE A 216 0.47 21.00 -2.28
CA ILE A 216 1.01 20.52 -1.01
C ILE A 216 1.76 19.21 -1.27
N PRO A 217 3.08 19.15 -1.03
CA PRO A 217 3.83 17.90 -1.13
C PRO A 217 3.51 17.02 0.08
N LEU A 218 3.12 15.76 -0.16
CA LEU A 218 2.84 14.80 0.90
C LEU A 218 3.83 13.63 0.87
N ASP A 219 4.50 13.42 1.98
CA ASP A 219 5.33 12.24 2.22
C ASP A 219 4.49 11.09 2.77
N PHE A 220 4.56 9.94 2.11
CA PHE A 220 3.93 8.72 2.59
C PHE A 220 4.86 7.96 3.52
N VAL A 221 4.56 8.04 4.82
CA VAL A 221 5.30 7.29 5.84
C VAL A 221 4.81 5.83 5.91
N GLU A 222 3.48 5.63 5.83
CA GLU A 222 2.85 4.32 5.98
C GLU A 222 1.53 4.26 5.19
N ILE A 223 1.25 3.10 4.60
CA ILE A 223 -0.03 2.75 3.96
C ILE A 223 -0.48 1.35 4.40
#